data_AF-A0A9E5AG51-F1
#
_entry.id   AF-A0A9E5AG51-F1
#
_cell.length_a   1.000
_cell.length_b   1.000
_cell.length_c   1.000
_cell.angle_alpha   90.00
_cell.angle_beta   90.00
_cell.angle_gamma   90.00
#
_symmetry.space_group_name_H-M   'P 1'
#
loop_
_entity.id
_entity.type
_entity.pdbx_description
1 polymer ?
#
loop_
_entity_poly.entity_id
_entity_poly.type
_entity_poly.pdbx_seq_one_letter_code
_entity_poly.pdbx_strand_id
1 'polypeptide(L)' 'MFEFDQSAVDALLVDSAKFRRIYDKHASLKLQISGVNGRKVGMKPADLEGLKKAKLLLKDQMAGMLKDFRPVVPSAS' A
#
# COMPACT_ATOMS: atom_id res chain seq x y z
N MET A 1 10.96 0.33 9.45
CA MET A 1 9.66 1.00 9.64
C MET A 1 9.58 2.08 8.58
N PHE A 2 8.61 2.05 7.67
CA PHE A 2 8.37 3.17 6.75
C PHE A 2 6.97 3.64 7.10
N GLU A 3 6.91 4.54 8.07
CA GLU A 3 5.68 5.23 8.44
C GLU A 3 5.48 6.27 7.35
N PHE A 4 4.67 5.93 6.35
CA PHE A 4 4.21 6.94 5.43
C PHE A 4 3.40 7.97 6.22
N ASP A 5 3.67 9.25 5.95
CA ASP A 5 2.84 10.34 6.46
C ASP A 5 1.38 10.06 6.15
N GLN A 6 0.59 9.79 7.19
CA GLN A 6 -0.84 9.54 7.06
C GLN A 6 -1.53 10.69 6.32
N SER A 7 -1.08 11.94 6.53
CA SER A 7 -1.57 13.11 5.78
C SER A 7 -1.28 13.03 4.28
N ALA A 8 -0.09 12.60 3.86
CA ALA A 8 0.25 12.48 2.44
C ALA A 8 -0.51 11.32 1.78
N VAL A 9 -0.69 10.22 2.52
CA VAL A 9 -1.51 9.08 2.09
C VAL A 9 -2.97 9.50 1.92
N ASP A 10 -3.55 10.20 2.90
CA ASP A 10 -4.93 10.68 2.85
C ASP A 10 -5.15 11.67 1.69
N ALA A 11 -4.22 12.62 1.51
CA ALA A 11 -4.24 13.54 0.38
C ALA A 11 -4.22 12.80 -0.96
N LEU A 12 -3.32 11.81 -1.15
CA LEU A 12 -3.27 11.00 -2.37
C LEU A 12 -4.48 10.08 -2.53
N LEU A 13 -5.13 9.64 -1.45
CA LEU A 13 -6.36 8.85 -1.51
C LEU A 13 -7.54 9.68 -2.06
N VAL A 14 -7.58 10.97 -1.74
CA VAL A 14 -8.59 11.91 -2.24
C VAL A 14 -8.23 12.41 -3.64
N ASP A 15 -6.98 12.79 -3.86
CA ASP A 15 -6.50 13.42 -5.10
C ASP A 15 -6.29 12.41 -6.24
N SER A 16 -5.75 11.22 -5.93
CA SER A 16 -5.34 10.23 -6.93
C SER A 16 -6.18 8.96 -6.87
N ALA A 17 -7.13 8.83 -7.80
CA ALA A 17 -7.90 7.60 -7.99
C ALA A 17 -6.99 6.37 -8.27
N LYS A 18 -5.82 6.59 -8.88
CA LYS A 18 -4.82 5.53 -9.11
C LYS A 18 -4.22 5.07 -7.78
N PHE A 19 -3.81 6.00 -6.92
CA PHE A 19 -3.30 5.68 -5.60
C PHE A 19 -4.35 4.96 -4.75
N ARG A 20 -5.60 5.43 -4.75
CA ARG A 20 -6.73 4.76 -4.08
C ARG A 20 -6.91 3.31 -4.50
N ARG A 21 -6.84 3.00 -5.80
CA ARG A 21 -6.91 1.60 -6.29
C ARG A 21 -5.75 0.74 -5.81
N ILE A 22 -4.53 1.30 -5.75
CA ILE A 22 -3.34 0.58 -5.28
C ILE A 22 -3.43 0.33 -3.77
N TYR A 23 -3.85 1.33 -3.01
CA TYR A 23 -4.05 1.26 -1.56
C TYR A 23 -5.10 0.21 -1.19
N ASP A 24 -6.25 0.23 -1.85
CA ASP A 24 -7.33 -0.74 -1.63
C ASP A 24 -6.87 -2.18 -1.92
N LYS A 25 -6.18 -2.40 -3.05
CA LYS A 25 -5.55 -3.69 -3.37
C LYS A 25 -4.55 -4.12 -2.31
N HIS A 26 -3.71 -3.21 -1.81
CA HIS A 26 -2.74 -3.51 -0.77
C HIS A 26 -3.42 -3.89 0.55
N ALA A 27 -4.51 -3.20 0.92
CA ALA A 27 -5.32 -3.52 2.10
C ALA A 27 -5.99 -4.90 1.96
N SER A 28 -6.57 -5.20 0.80
CA SER A 28 -7.15 -6.51 0.50
C SER A 28 -6.12 -7.64 0.58
N LEU A 29 -4.92 -7.45 0.02
CA LEU A 29 -3.82 -8.42 0.13
C LEU A 29 -3.39 -8.62 1.58
N LYS A 30 -3.31 -7.55 2.38
CA LYS A 30 -2.98 -7.64 3.82
C LYS A 30 -4.03 -8.48 4.57
N LEU A 31 -5.31 -8.26 4.28
CA LEU A 31 -6.42 -9.04 4.87
C LEU A 31 -6.35 -10.51 4.46
N GLN A 32 -6.10 -10.80 3.17
CA GLN A 32 -5.93 -12.17 2.67
C GLN A 32 -4.75 -12.88 3.36
N ILE A 33 -3.57 -12.25 3.40
CA ILE A 33 -2.40 -12.81 4.09
C ILE A 33 -2.70 -13.05 5.57
N SER A 34 -3.38 -12.11 6.23
CA SER A 34 -3.76 -12.24 7.64
C SER A 34 -4.76 -13.37 7.87
N GLY A 35 -5.74 -13.55 6.99
CA GLY A 35 -6.73 -14.63 7.05
C GLY A 35 -6.13 -16.02 6.83
N VAL A 36 -5.14 -16.12 5.93
CA VAL A 36 -4.38 -17.35 5.69
C VAL A 36 -3.54 -17.71 6.92
N ASN A 37 -2.81 -16.75 7.47
CA ASN A 37 -1.97 -16.98 8.66
C ASN A 37 -2.80 -17.33 9.91
N GLY A 38 -4.06 -16.88 9.96
CA GLY A 38 -5.02 -17.16 11.03
C GLY A 38 -5.71 -18.53 10.97
N ARG A 39 -5.29 -19.46 10.10
CA ARG A 39 -5.87 -20.81 9.91
C ARG A 39 -7.30 -20.85 9.33
N LYS A 40 -7.76 -19.83 8.60
CA LYS A 40 -9.11 -19.83 7.98
C LYS A 40 -9.16 -20.24 6.51
N VAL A 41 -8.05 -20.20 5.79
CA VAL A 41 -8.00 -20.53 4.36
C VAL A 41 -6.80 -21.43 4.11
N GLY A 42 -7.03 -22.64 3.60
CA GLY A 42 -5.99 -23.53 3.10
C GLY A 42 -5.39 -22.98 1.80
N MET A 43 -4.60 -21.92 1.90
CA MET A 43 -3.90 -21.32 0.76
C MET A 43 -2.55 -21.99 0.58
N LYS A 44 -2.18 -22.29 -0.66
CA LYS A 44 -0.88 -22.89 -0.98
C LYS A 44 0.25 -21.91 -0.65
N PRO A 45 1.44 -22.41 -0.26
CA PRO A 45 2.59 -21.56 0.05
C PRO A 45 3.00 -20.69 -1.15
N ALA A 46 2.92 -21.23 -2.37
CA ALA A 46 3.22 -20.49 -3.61
C ALA A 46 2.31 -19.27 -3.82
N ASP A 47 1.01 -19.41 -3.52
CA ASP A 47 0.05 -18.31 -3.56
C ASP A 47 0.36 -17.26 -2.49
N LEU A 48 0.71 -17.68 -1.28
CA LEU A 48 1.08 -16.79 -0.17
C LEU A 48 2.35 -15.98 -0.50
N GLU A 49 3.35 -16.62 -1.12
CA GLU A 49 4.53 -15.93 -1.66
C GLU A 49 4.16 -14.93 -2.76
N GLY A 50 3.23 -15.30 -3.66
CA GLY A 50 2.67 -14.40 -4.66
C GLY A 50 2.01 -13.16 -4.03
N LEU A 51 1.18 -13.34 -3.01
CA LEU A 51 0.53 -12.24 -2.28
C LEU A 51 1.55 -11.34 -1.58
N LYS A 52 2.59 -11.92 -0.96
CA LYS A 52 3.68 -11.15 -0.33
C LYS A 52 4.44 -10.31 -1.36
N LYS A 53 4.75 -10.87 -2.53
CA LYS A 53 5.39 -10.14 -3.63
C LYS A 53 4.49 -9.03 -4.16
N ALA A 54 3.21 -9.31 -4.38
CA ALA A 54 2.23 -8.31 -4.82
C ALA A 54 2.09 -7.16 -3.80
N LYS A 55 2.05 -7.49 -2.50
CA LYS A 55 2.02 -6.50 -1.42
C LYS A 55 3.28 -5.63 -1.44
N LEU A 56 4.45 -6.22 -1.65
CA LEU A 56 5.71 -5.49 -1.75
C LEU A 56 5.71 -4.54 -2.96
N LEU A 57 5.26 -5.01 -4.13
CA LEU A 57 5.16 -4.20 -5.35
C LEU A 57 4.17 -3.03 -5.22
N LEU A 58 3.01 -3.25 -4.61
CA LEU A 58 2.04 -2.18 -4.38
C LEU A 58 2.56 -1.16 -3.37
N LYS A 59 3.24 -1.64 -2.32
CA LYS A 59 3.92 -0.76 -1.36
C LYS A 59 5.01 0.07 -2.05
N ASP A 60 5.79 -0.52 -2.95
CA ASP A 60 6.83 0.17 -3.70
C ASP A 60 6.22 1.22 -4.66
N GLN A 61 5.13 0.88 -5.35
CA GLN A 61 4.37 1.85 -6.14
C GLN A 61 3.79 3.00 -5.30
N MET A 62 3.22 2.70 -4.14
CA MET A 62 2.76 3.73 -3.20
C MET A 62 3.92 4.60 -2.73
N ALA A 63 5.09 3.99 -2.44
CA ALA A 63 6.28 4.72 -2.05
C ALA A 63 6.77 5.67 -3.15
N GLY A 64 6.77 5.20 -4.40
CA GLY A 64 7.11 6.02 -5.56
C GLY A 64 6.16 7.21 -5.71
N MET A 65 4.85 6.96 -5.59
CA MET A 65 3.84 8.03 -5.65
C MET A 65 3.97 9.00 -4.48
N LEU A 66 4.24 8.53 -3.27
CA LEU A 66 4.43 9.38 -2.09
C LEU A 66 5.74 10.18 -2.14
N LYS A 67 6.77 9.64 -2.81
CA LYS A 67 8.05 10.33 -3.02
C LYS A 67 7.96 11.38 -4.13
N ASP A 68 7.13 11.11 -5.14
CA ASP A 68 6.81 12.06 -6.20
C ASP A 68 5.84 13.14 -5.72
N PHE A 69 4.92 12.77 -4.80
CA PHE A 69 4.06 13.68 -4.08
C PHE A 69 4.90 14.58 -3.18
N ARG A 70 5.41 15.65 -3.78
CA ARG A 70 5.93 16.79 -3.04
C ARG A 70 4.71 17.48 -2.44
N PRO A 71 4.48 17.39 -1.11
CA PRO A 71 3.60 18.37 -0.51
C PRO A 71 4.18 19.72 -0.91
N VAL A 72 3.34 20.58 -1.46
CA VAL A 72 3.68 21.99 -1.64
C VAL A 72 3.86 22.58 -0.25
N VAL A 73 4.97 22.27 0.41
CA VAL A 73 5.45 23.09 1.50
C VAL A 73 5.81 24.41 0.82
N PRO A 74 5.11 25.53 1.12
CA PRO A 74 5.66 26.81 0.75
C PRO A 74 7.01 26.86 1.46
N SER A 75 8.08 26.73 0.69
CA SER A 75 9.43 26.95 1.15
C SER A 75 9.45 28.42 1.59
N ALA A 76 9.22 28.64 2.88
CA ALA A 76 9.33 29.97 3.47
C ALA A 76 10.77 30.44 3.20
N SER A 77 10.81 31.58 2.51
CA SER A 77 12.01 32.28 2.07
C SER A 77 12.84 32.79 3.24
#